data_AF-A0A1V6KAT1-F1
#
_entry.id   AF-A0A1V6KAT1-F1
#
_cell.length_a   1.000
_cell.length_b   1.000
_cell.length_c   1.000
_cell.angle_alpha   90.00
_cell.angle_beta   90.00
_cell.angle_gamma   90.00
#
_symmetry.space_group_name_H-M   'P 1'
#
loop_
_entity.id
_entity.type
_entity.pdbx_description
1 polymer ?
#
loop_
_entity_poly.entity_id
_entity_poly.type
_entity_poly.pdbx_seq_one_letter_code
_entity_poly.pdbx_strand_id
1 'polypeptide(L)'
;MHTSSRSFLCICALGLLLITAGCTQNEPDTIVSAPGTPGIRGPEHYTANETLVAFVESAVDYARTHGKDKALVEFSDPNGSFVRGELYIYAYDFNNTVLAHPFDPDKIGVNRMDELDAFGNPYTQQFLDAAKNGSGFVRFYYVNPAHNRTVESKLGYVMKVDEDWWLGSGIYMGPADTGASRATP
;
A
#
# COMPACT_ATOMS: atom_id res chain seq x y z
N MET A 1 -1.21 -71.25 -15.56
CA MET A 1 -0.77 -69.91 -16.02
C MET A 1 0.53 -69.57 -15.33
N HIS A 2 1.32 -68.75 -16.00
CA HIS A 2 2.78 -68.70 -16.02
C HIS A 2 3.49 -68.32 -14.70
N THR A 3 4.72 -68.81 -14.57
CA THR A 3 5.73 -68.63 -13.52
C THR A 3 6.49 -67.29 -13.59
N SER A 4 7.30 -67.04 -12.54
CA SER A 4 8.55 -66.25 -12.48
C SER A 4 8.41 -64.83 -11.90
N SER A 5 8.96 -64.47 -10.73
CA SER A 5 10.37 -64.50 -10.26
C SER A 5 11.31 -63.66 -11.14
N ARG A 6 11.88 -62.57 -10.57
CA ARG A 6 13.33 -62.37 -10.39
C ARG A 6 13.69 -60.92 -10.05
N SER A 7 14.49 -60.77 -8.99
CA SER A 7 15.34 -59.62 -8.69
C SER A 7 16.36 -59.33 -9.81
N PHE A 8 16.66 -58.06 -10.06
CA PHE A 8 17.85 -57.54 -10.76
C PHE A 8 18.08 -56.12 -10.21
N LEU A 9 19.05 -55.86 -9.33
CA LEU A 9 20.50 -55.66 -9.55
C LEU A 9 20.85 -54.38 -10.33
N CYS A 10 21.80 -53.62 -9.75
CA CYS A 10 22.66 -52.56 -10.32
C CYS A 10 22.05 -51.15 -10.52
N ILE A 11 22.24 -50.28 -9.51
CA ILE A 11 22.31 -48.83 -9.70
C ILE A 11 23.77 -48.40 -9.52
N CYS A 12 24.49 -48.30 -10.63
CA CYS A 12 25.75 -47.59 -10.74
C CYS A 12 25.62 -46.62 -11.91
N ALA A 13 25.56 -45.32 -11.64
CA ALA A 13 25.97 -44.30 -12.60
C ALA A 13 26.28 -43.00 -11.84
N LEU A 14 27.57 -42.79 -11.61
CA LEU A 14 28.14 -41.48 -11.30
C LEU A 14 27.88 -40.54 -12.48
N GLY A 15 27.43 -39.33 -12.18
CA GLY A 15 27.41 -38.20 -13.10
C GLY A 15 28.02 -36.98 -12.43
N LEU A 16 29.35 -36.88 -12.47
CA LEU A 16 30.10 -35.64 -12.20
C LEU A 16 29.79 -34.67 -13.35
N LEU A 17 29.17 -33.53 -13.08
CA LEU A 17 29.08 -32.42 -14.04
C LEU A 17 30.03 -31.29 -13.66
N LEU A 18 30.73 -30.82 -14.69
CA LEU A 18 31.93 -29.99 -14.71
C LEU A 18 31.67 -28.56 -14.19
N ILE A 19 32.52 -28.07 -13.28
CA ILE A 19 32.65 -26.63 -13.01
C ILE A 19 33.73 -26.09 -13.95
N THR A 20 33.30 -25.44 -15.03
CA THR A 20 34.22 -24.68 -15.89
C THR A 20 34.48 -23.32 -15.25
N ALA A 21 35.74 -23.07 -14.91
CA ALA A 21 36.24 -21.77 -14.51
C ALA A 21 36.06 -20.77 -15.67
N GLY A 22 35.39 -19.65 -15.39
CA GLY A 22 35.30 -18.51 -16.29
C GLY A 22 35.68 -17.24 -15.52
N CYS A 23 36.96 -16.88 -15.59
CA CYS A 23 37.42 -15.54 -15.25
C CYS A 23 37.19 -14.65 -16.47
N THR A 24 36.39 -13.60 -16.34
CA THR A 24 36.52 -12.42 -17.20
C THR A 24 36.37 -11.18 -16.33
N GLN A 25 37.52 -10.63 -15.94
CA GLN A 25 37.64 -9.25 -15.50
C GLN A 25 37.53 -8.35 -16.74
N ASN A 26 36.74 -7.27 -16.64
CA ASN A 26 36.89 -6.05 -17.43
C ASN A 26 36.29 -4.91 -16.60
N GLU A 27 37.15 -4.23 -15.82
CA GLU A 27 37.00 -2.81 -15.51
C GLU A 27 37.78 -2.03 -16.60
N PRO A 28 37.67 -0.69 -16.77
CA PRO A 28 37.05 0.31 -15.89
C PRO A 28 36.17 1.35 -16.62
N ASP A 29 35.40 2.14 -15.87
CA ASP A 29 35.57 3.58 -16.00
C ASP A 29 35.28 4.31 -14.69
N THR A 30 36.21 5.19 -14.41
CA THR A 30 36.39 5.90 -13.15
C THR A 30 35.60 7.20 -13.23
N ILE A 31 34.72 7.47 -12.27
CA ILE A 31 34.44 8.85 -11.87
C ILE A 31 34.74 8.95 -10.38
N VAL A 32 35.93 9.49 -10.10
CA VAL A 32 36.31 10.01 -8.80
C VAL A 32 35.41 11.20 -8.47
N SER A 33 34.78 11.17 -7.30
CA SER A 33 34.54 12.37 -6.51
C SER A 33 34.62 12.04 -5.01
N ALA A 34 35.65 12.63 -4.42
CA ALA A 34 36.10 12.84 -3.03
C ALA A 34 35.32 12.29 -1.81
N PRO A 35 36.04 12.05 -0.68
CA PRO A 35 35.46 11.71 0.62
C PRO A 35 35.11 12.98 1.42
N GLY A 36 33.90 13.03 2.00
CA GLY A 36 33.59 14.02 3.03
C GLY A 36 32.11 14.41 3.10
N THR A 37 31.39 13.78 4.02
CA THR A 37 30.28 14.30 4.86
C THR A 37 29.32 13.14 5.15
N PRO A 38 29.04 12.80 6.43
CA PRO A 38 27.97 11.89 6.76
C PRO A 38 26.64 12.59 6.42
N GLY A 39 26.07 12.28 5.28
CA GLY A 39 24.70 12.67 4.96
C GLY A 39 23.78 12.01 5.99
N ILE A 40 23.12 12.83 6.81
CA ILE A 40 22.02 12.43 7.68
C ILE A 40 21.01 11.68 6.81
N ARG A 41 20.90 10.35 7.02
CA ARG A 41 19.80 9.58 6.42
C ARG A 41 18.52 10.07 7.10
N GLY A 42 17.63 10.69 6.32
CA GLY A 42 16.27 10.95 6.75
C GLY A 42 15.54 9.65 7.12
N PRO A 43 14.39 9.73 7.81
CA PRO A 43 13.70 8.55 8.32
C PRO A 43 13.39 7.58 7.18
N GLU A 44 13.68 6.30 7.44
CA GLU A 44 13.71 5.14 6.55
C GLU A 44 12.71 5.15 5.38
N HIS A 45 13.24 4.98 4.17
CA HIS A 45 12.54 5.09 2.90
C HIS A 45 12.09 3.69 2.41
N TYR A 46 10.78 3.46 2.46
CA TYR A 46 9.96 2.59 1.60
C TYR A 46 10.15 1.06 1.59
N THR A 47 9.49 0.39 2.53
CA THR A 47 8.76 -0.88 2.31
C THR A 47 7.25 -0.64 2.10
N ALA A 48 6.85 0.57 1.67
CA ALA A 48 5.51 1.11 1.89
C ALA A 48 4.45 0.75 0.83
N ASN A 49 4.83 0.52 -0.45
CA ASN A 49 3.84 0.34 -1.51
C ASN A 49 3.24 -1.08 -1.52
N GLU A 50 4.05 -2.13 -1.38
CA GLU A 50 3.51 -3.50 -1.25
C GLU A 50 2.70 -3.63 0.04
N THR A 51 3.16 -2.99 1.12
CA THR A 51 2.46 -2.99 2.42
C THR A 51 1.10 -2.31 2.32
N LEU A 52 0.97 -1.19 1.60
CA LEU A 52 -0.30 -0.49 1.45
C LEU A 52 -1.33 -1.30 0.65
N VAL A 53 -0.94 -1.84 -0.50
CA VAL A 53 -1.84 -2.65 -1.34
C VAL A 53 -2.26 -3.90 -0.57
N ALA A 54 -1.31 -4.66 -0.02
CA ALA A 54 -1.61 -5.86 0.76
C ALA A 54 -2.47 -5.56 1.99
N PHE A 55 -2.29 -4.40 2.62
CA PHE A 55 -3.13 -3.98 3.74
C PHE A 55 -4.60 -3.78 3.32
N VAL A 56 -4.84 -3.07 2.21
CA VAL A 56 -6.20 -2.87 1.68
C VAL A 56 -6.80 -4.19 1.19
N GLU A 57 -6.03 -5.03 0.48
CA GLU A 57 -6.46 -6.36 0.05
C GLU A 57 -6.88 -7.23 1.25
N SER A 58 -6.09 -7.22 2.34
CA SER A 58 -6.45 -7.94 3.56
C SER A 58 -7.75 -7.44 4.20
N ALA A 59 -8.05 -6.14 4.07
CA ALA A 59 -9.29 -5.56 4.54
C ALA A 59 -10.49 -5.96 3.66
N VAL A 60 -10.29 -6.01 2.34
CA VAL A 60 -11.29 -6.52 1.40
C VAL A 60 -11.60 -7.99 1.68
N ASP A 61 -10.57 -8.81 1.91
CA ASP A 61 -10.74 -10.22 2.25
C ASP A 61 -11.45 -10.41 3.60
N TYR A 62 -11.10 -9.59 4.60
CA TYR A 62 -11.81 -9.56 5.88
C TYR A 62 -13.29 -9.21 5.67
N ALA A 63 -13.60 -8.19 4.88
CA ALA A 63 -14.97 -7.76 4.59
C ALA A 63 -15.77 -8.85 3.86
N ARG A 64 -15.17 -9.54 2.88
CA ARG A 64 -15.78 -10.67 2.17
C ARG A 64 -16.04 -11.86 3.09
N THR A 65 -15.15 -12.12 4.03
CA THR A 65 -15.24 -13.25 4.96
C THR A 65 -16.27 -13.01 6.07
N HIS A 66 -16.33 -11.80 6.61
CA HIS A 66 -17.11 -11.48 7.80
C HIS A 66 -18.43 -10.75 7.50
N GLY A 67 -18.59 -10.26 6.27
CA GLY A 67 -19.72 -9.44 5.85
C GLY A 67 -19.54 -7.96 6.19
N LYS A 68 -20.29 -7.12 5.47
CA LYS A 68 -20.20 -5.65 5.52
C LYS A 68 -20.38 -5.09 6.93
N ASP A 69 -21.43 -5.48 7.65
CA ASP A 69 -21.74 -4.90 8.96
C ASP A 69 -20.61 -5.11 9.98
N LYS A 70 -20.05 -6.31 10.07
CA LYS A 70 -18.93 -6.61 10.97
C LYS A 70 -17.66 -5.84 10.56
N ALA A 71 -17.41 -5.76 9.26
CA ALA A 71 -16.28 -5.03 8.73
C ALA A 71 -16.37 -3.53 9.02
N LEU A 72 -17.55 -2.92 8.86
CA LEU A 72 -17.74 -1.49 9.16
C LEU A 72 -17.54 -1.18 10.65
N VAL A 73 -17.96 -2.08 11.55
CA VAL A 73 -17.67 -1.96 13.00
C VAL A 73 -16.16 -2.00 13.24
N GLU A 74 -15.47 -3.00 12.68
CA GLU A 74 -14.02 -3.16 12.83
C GLU A 74 -13.24 -1.96 12.27
N PHE A 75 -13.60 -1.48 11.08
CA PHE A 75 -12.92 -0.35 10.43
C PHE A 75 -13.24 1.00 11.08
N SER A 76 -14.30 1.08 11.89
CA SER A 76 -14.64 2.30 12.65
C SER A 76 -13.95 2.37 14.01
N ASP A 77 -13.34 1.28 14.50
CA ASP A 77 -12.63 1.26 15.78
C ASP A 77 -11.19 1.81 15.61
N PRO A 78 -10.83 2.95 16.23
CA PRO A 78 -9.46 3.47 16.19
C PRO A 78 -8.43 2.56 16.89
N ASN A 79 -8.88 1.59 17.69
CA ASN A 79 -8.04 0.57 18.32
C ASN A 79 -8.15 -0.81 17.63
N GLY A 80 -8.85 -0.89 16.49
CA GLY A 80 -9.06 -2.13 15.74
C GLY A 80 -7.80 -2.63 15.02
N SER A 81 -7.87 -3.86 14.51
CA SER A 81 -6.74 -4.54 13.85
C SER A 81 -6.35 -3.93 12.49
N PHE A 82 -7.24 -3.07 11.96
CA PHE A 82 -7.08 -2.30 10.74
C PHE A 82 -6.65 -0.85 11.00
N VAL A 83 -5.97 -0.62 12.13
CA VAL A 83 -5.13 0.55 12.39
C VAL A 83 -3.71 0.05 12.68
N ARG A 84 -2.73 0.42 11.84
CA ARG A 84 -1.33 -0.06 11.94
C ARG A 84 -0.36 1.07 11.66
N GLY A 85 0.20 1.67 12.71
CA GLY A 85 0.99 2.90 12.57
C GLY A 85 0.10 4.01 11.99
N GLU A 86 0.46 4.54 10.83
CA GLU A 86 -0.34 5.54 10.12
C GLU A 86 -1.37 4.97 9.14
N LEU A 87 -1.33 3.64 8.90
CA LEU A 87 -2.30 2.98 8.03
C LEU A 87 -3.63 2.78 8.76
N TYR A 88 -4.72 3.11 8.09
CA TYR A 88 -6.07 2.82 8.57
C TYR A 88 -7.04 2.65 7.41
N ILE A 89 -8.08 1.84 7.60
CA ILE A 89 -9.11 1.64 6.58
C ILE A 89 -10.19 2.72 6.68
N TYR A 90 -10.55 3.31 5.55
CA TYR A 90 -11.77 4.07 5.37
C TYR A 90 -12.66 3.38 4.33
N ALA A 91 -13.96 3.39 4.56
CA ALA A 91 -14.94 2.69 3.73
C ALA A 91 -15.99 3.67 3.18
N TYR A 92 -16.41 3.46 1.95
CA TYR A 92 -17.34 4.33 1.22
C TYR A 92 -18.28 3.53 0.33
N ASP A 93 -19.48 4.03 0.11
CA ASP A 93 -20.35 3.53 -0.97
C ASP A 93 -20.01 4.18 -2.33
N PHE A 94 -20.64 3.71 -3.41
CA PHE A 94 -20.49 4.30 -4.74
C PHE A 94 -21.29 5.61 -4.96
N ASN A 95 -22.04 6.06 -3.97
CA ASN A 95 -22.58 7.43 -3.93
C ASN A 95 -21.58 8.42 -3.30
N ASN A 96 -20.41 7.93 -2.86
CA ASN A 96 -19.39 8.68 -2.15
C ASN A 96 -19.78 9.10 -0.73
N THR A 97 -20.63 8.30 -0.09
CA THR A 97 -20.99 8.41 1.33
C THR A 97 -20.01 7.59 2.17
N VAL A 98 -19.52 8.17 3.26
CA VAL A 98 -18.63 7.45 4.19
C VAL A 98 -19.42 6.40 4.97
N LEU A 99 -18.91 5.17 4.99
CA LEU A 99 -19.47 4.04 5.74
C LEU A 99 -18.68 3.75 7.02
N ALA A 100 -17.37 3.99 7.02
CA ALA A 100 -16.50 3.85 8.21
C ALA A 100 -15.29 4.78 8.09
N HIS A 101 -14.90 5.40 9.21
CA HIS A 101 -13.67 6.17 9.32
C HIS A 101 -13.21 6.26 10.79
N PRO A 102 -12.08 5.63 11.18
CA PRO A 102 -11.72 5.47 12.59
C PRO A 102 -11.29 6.77 13.28
N PHE A 103 -10.77 7.74 12.52
CA PHE A 103 -10.24 8.99 13.05
C PHE A 103 -11.07 10.26 12.75
N ASP A 104 -12.18 10.10 12.03
CA ASP A 104 -13.12 11.18 11.70
C ASP A 104 -14.57 10.62 11.70
N PRO A 105 -15.06 10.12 12.85
CA PRO A 105 -16.37 9.46 12.94
C PRO A 105 -17.54 10.38 12.55
N ASP A 106 -17.39 11.69 12.70
CA ASP A 106 -18.39 12.69 12.28
C ASP A 106 -18.65 12.69 10.76
N LYS A 107 -17.77 12.05 9.97
CA LYS A 107 -17.96 11.92 8.52
C LYS A 107 -18.83 10.73 8.14
N ILE A 108 -19.08 9.77 9.04
CA ILE A 108 -19.90 8.58 8.74
C ILE A 108 -21.33 9.01 8.39
N GLY A 109 -21.85 8.53 7.26
CA GLY A 109 -23.14 8.92 6.71
C GLY A 109 -23.14 10.22 5.90
N VAL A 110 -22.00 10.92 5.81
CA VAL A 110 -21.87 12.16 5.03
C VAL A 110 -21.47 11.83 3.61
N ASN A 111 -22.18 12.42 2.64
CA ASN A 111 -21.81 12.38 1.22
C ASN A 111 -20.68 13.39 0.96
N ARG A 112 -19.60 12.93 0.31
CA ARG A 112 -18.38 13.74 0.09
C ARG A 112 -18.09 13.95 -1.40
N MET A 113 -19.10 13.87 -2.28
CA MET A 113 -18.94 14.04 -3.74
C MET A 113 -18.25 15.34 -4.12
N ASP A 114 -18.61 16.43 -3.45
CA ASP A 114 -18.10 17.78 -3.77
C ASP A 114 -16.95 18.22 -2.83
N GLU A 115 -16.43 17.33 -1.99
CA GLU A 115 -15.34 17.71 -1.09
C GLU A 115 -14.02 17.84 -1.83
N LEU A 116 -13.34 18.96 -1.56
CA LEU A 116 -12.01 19.25 -2.04
C LEU A 116 -11.02 19.09 -0.89
N ASP A 117 -9.79 18.68 -1.21
CA ASP A 117 -8.71 18.77 -0.24
C ASP A 117 -8.26 20.23 -0.01
N ALA A 118 -7.27 20.42 0.87
CA ALA A 118 -6.76 21.75 1.24
C ALA A 118 -6.21 22.59 0.07
N PHE A 119 -5.98 21.98 -1.10
CA PHE A 119 -5.46 22.63 -2.31
C PHE A 119 -6.49 22.66 -3.46
N GLY A 120 -7.74 22.30 -3.19
CA GLY A 120 -8.80 22.34 -4.19
C GLY A 120 -8.90 21.09 -5.07
N ASN A 121 -8.21 19.98 -4.73
CA ASN A 121 -8.30 18.76 -5.54
C ASN A 121 -9.57 17.96 -5.18
N PRO A 122 -10.36 17.50 -6.17
CA PRO A 122 -11.57 16.69 -5.95
C PRO A 122 -11.20 15.22 -5.68
N TYR A 123 -10.48 14.98 -4.59
CA TYR A 123 -9.82 13.69 -4.36
C TYR A 123 -10.79 12.53 -4.09
N THR A 124 -11.97 12.80 -3.53
CA THR A 124 -12.99 11.77 -3.28
C THR A 124 -13.63 11.29 -4.59
N GLN A 125 -13.78 12.16 -5.59
CA GLN A 125 -14.19 11.77 -6.94
C GLN A 125 -13.13 10.90 -7.62
N GLN A 126 -11.85 11.24 -7.44
CA GLN A 126 -10.74 10.43 -7.96
C GLN A 126 -10.72 9.03 -7.32
N PHE A 127 -11.01 8.91 -6.02
CA PHE A 127 -11.19 7.62 -5.37
C PHE A 127 -12.35 6.83 -5.98
N LEU A 128 -13.50 7.48 -6.17
CA LEU A 128 -14.68 6.85 -6.75
C LEU A 128 -14.39 6.29 -8.15
N ASP A 129 -13.69 7.05 -9.00
CA ASP A 129 -13.31 6.63 -10.34
C ASP A 129 -12.32 5.46 -10.32
N ALA A 130 -11.32 5.50 -9.42
CA ALA A 130 -10.40 4.39 -9.22
C ALA A 130 -11.11 3.12 -8.73
N ALA A 131 -12.04 3.24 -7.78
CA ALA A 131 -12.83 2.12 -7.26
C ALA A 131 -13.79 1.54 -8.32
N LYS A 132 -14.39 2.38 -9.17
CA LYS A 132 -15.22 1.91 -10.31
C LYS A 132 -14.41 1.08 -11.29
N ASN A 133 -13.12 1.38 -11.45
CA ASN A 133 -12.18 0.58 -12.25
C ASN A 133 -11.59 -0.63 -11.49
N GLY A 134 -12.12 -0.94 -10.30
CA GLY A 134 -11.72 -2.05 -9.45
C GLY A 134 -10.73 -1.64 -8.37
N SER A 135 -9.66 -0.93 -8.72
CA SER A 135 -8.72 -0.36 -7.74
C SER A 135 -7.86 0.74 -8.35
N GLY A 136 -7.17 1.52 -7.52
CA GLY A 136 -6.19 2.47 -8.00
C GLY A 136 -5.55 3.32 -6.92
N PHE A 137 -4.49 4.02 -7.33
CA PHE A 137 -3.79 4.99 -6.49
C PHE A 137 -4.28 6.41 -6.74
N VAL A 138 -4.39 7.20 -5.68
CA VAL A 138 -4.76 8.62 -5.74
C VAL A 138 -3.85 9.41 -4.80
N ARG A 139 -3.33 10.53 -5.28
CA ARG A 139 -2.55 11.48 -4.46
C ARG A 139 -3.45 12.63 -4.05
N PHE A 140 -3.40 12.98 -2.79
CA PHE A 140 -4.26 14.02 -2.21
C PHE A 140 -3.64 14.57 -0.94
N TYR A 141 -4.23 15.63 -0.40
CA TYR A 141 -3.82 16.18 0.89
C TYR A 141 -4.86 15.85 1.95
N TYR A 142 -4.40 15.42 3.12
CA TYR A 142 -5.31 15.07 4.20
C TYR A 142 -4.70 15.35 5.56
N VAL A 143 -5.58 15.53 6.55
CA VAL A 143 -5.21 15.67 7.95
C VAL A 143 -4.55 14.38 8.43
N ASN A 144 -3.36 14.46 9.03
CA ASN A 144 -2.67 13.32 9.64
C ASN A 144 -3.02 13.23 11.14
N PRO A 145 -3.85 12.26 11.57
CA PRO A 145 -4.23 12.12 12.98
C PRO A 145 -3.03 11.76 13.89
N ALA A 146 -1.99 11.14 13.36
CA ALA A 146 -0.77 10.81 14.11
C ALA A 146 0.18 12.01 14.27
N HIS A 147 0.01 13.07 13.48
CA HIS A 147 0.86 14.26 13.50
C HIS A 147 0.06 15.54 13.80
N ASN A 148 -0.60 15.56 14.97
CA ASN A 148 -1.34 16.71 15.48
C ASN A 148 -2.37 17.30 14.51
N ARG A 149 -2.96 16.46 13.65
CA ARG A 149 -3.93 16.87 12.63
C ARG A 149 -3.36 17.87 11.59
N THR A 150 -2.05 17.82 11.34
CA THR A 150 -1.40 18.62 10.29
C THR A 150 -1.85 18.13 8.91
N VAL A 151 -2.00 19.05 7.95
CA VAL A 151 -2.29 18.68 6.55
C VAL A 151 -1.00 18.24 5.86
N GLU A 152 -1.03 17.04 5.29
CA GLU A 152 0.11 16.39 4.67
C GLU A 152 -0.24 15.78 3.31
N SER A 153 0.76 15.57 2.46
CA SER A 153 0.60 14.81 1.23
C SER A 153 0.38 13.34 1.57
N LYS A 154 -0.59 12.70 0.90
CA LYS A 154 -0.94 11.29 1.10
C LYS A 154 -1.07 10.58 -0.25
N LEU A 155 -0.50 9.38 -0.32
CA LEU A 155 -0.77 8.42 -1.40
C LEU A 155 -1.78 7.39 -0.88
N GLY A 156 -2.99 7.44 -1.41
CA GLY A 156 -4.04 6.47 -1.13
C GLY A 156 -4.05 5.34 -2.15
N TYR A 157 -4.46 4.16 -1.70
CA TYR A 157 -4.87 3.05 -2.55
C TYR A 157 -6.31 2.67 -2.19
N VAL A 158 -7.16 2.54 -3.20
CA VAL A 158 -8.57 2.15 -3.03
C VAL A 158 -8.85 0.88 -3.81
N MET A 159 -9.78 0.07 -3.30
CA MET A 159 -10.19 -1.18 -3.92
C MET A 159 -11.69 -1.44 -3.70
N LYS A 160 -12.36 -1.85 -4.77
CA LYS A 160 -13.75 -2.29 -4.77
C LYS A 160 -13.89 -3.59 -3.96
N VAL A 161 -14.86 -3.64 -3.06
CA VAL A 161 -15.22 -4.88 -2.36
C VAL A 161 -16.17 -5.69 -3.24
N ASP A 162 -17.27 -5.06 -3.63
CA ASP A 162 -18.36 -5.53 -4.48
C ASP A 162 -19.06 -4.31 -5.15
N GLU A 163 -20.26 -4.47 -5.71
CA GLU A 163 -20.98 -3.41 -6.43
C GLU A 163 -21.48 -2.24 -5.56
N ASP A 164 -21.53 -2.39 -4.24
CA ASP A 164 -22.15 -1.40 -3.35
C ASP A 164 -21.13 -0.48 -2.67
N TRP A 165 -19.87 -0.91 -2.52
CA TRP A 165 -18.88 -0.21 -1.70
C TRP A 165 -17.42 -0.57 -1.99
N TRP A 166 -16.54 0.28 -1.51
CA TRP A 166 -15.10 0.20 -1.67
C TRP A 166 -14.36 0.63 -0.39
N LEU A 167 -13.12 0.16 -0.26
CA LEU A 167 -12.23 0.44 0.87
C LEU A 167 -11.01 1.20 0.38
N GLY A 168 -10.37 1.95 1.27
CA GLY A 168 -9.06 2.52 1.01
C GLY A 168 -8.22 2.70 2.26
N SER A 169 -6.94 2.90 2.04
CA SER A 169 -5.95 3.32 3.03
C SER A 169 -4.93 4.21 2.34
N GLY A 170 -3.99 4.81 3.08
CA GLY A 170 -2.89 5.53 2.46
C GLY A 170 -1.73 5.81 3.40
N ILE A 171 -0.61 6.18 2.78
CA ILE A 171 0.64 6.54 3.45
C ILE A 171 0.89 8.05 3.33
N TYR A 172 1.27 8.68 4.44
CA TYR A 172 1.66 10.09 4.44
C TYR A 172 3.10 10.23 3.93
N MET A 173 3.33 11.27 3.13
CA MET A 173 4.61 11.56 2.47
C MET A 173 5.25 12.84 3.00
N GLY A 174 4.76 13.33 4.13
CA GLY A 174 5.22 14.55 4.80
C GLY A 174 4.41 15.79 4.46
N PRO A 175 4.87 16.97 4.94
CA PRO A 175 4.16 18.23 4.81
C PRO A 175 3.80 18.55 3.36
N ALA A 176 2.64 19.18 3.17
CA ALA A 176 2.27 19.65 1.85
C ALA A 176 3.34 20.61 1.30
N ASP A 177 3.88 20.35 0.11
CA ASP A 177 4.76 21.30 -0.58
C ASP A 177 3.92 22.50 -1.02
N THR A 178 3.80 23.48 -0.13
CA THR A 178 3.07 24.72 -0.36
C THR A 178 3.82 25.67 -1.30
N GLY A 179 4.96 25.27 -1.88
CA GLY A 179 5.84 26.13 -2.66
C GLY A 179 6.53 27.23 -1.86
N ALA A 180 6.16 27.43 -0.58
CA ALA A 180 6.70 28.47 0.28
C ALA A 180 8.14 28.18 0.76
N SER A 181 8.57 26.90 0.77
CA SER A 181 9.94 26.53 1.16
C SER A 181 10.99 26.80 0.08
N ARG A 182 10.57 27.09 -1.16
CA ARG A 182 11.45 27.44 -2.28
C ARG A 182 11.75 28.93 -2.39
N ALA A 183 11.11 29.77 -1.57
CA ALA A 183 11.36 31.20 -1.50
C ALA A 183 12.23 31.54 -0.29
N THR A 184 13.50 31.13 -0.32
CA THR A 184 14.53 31.73 0.54
C THR A 184 15.54 32.41 -0.39
N PRO A 185 15.82 33.72 -0.22
CA PRO A 185 16.66 34.49 -1.13
C PRO A 185 18.12 34.03 -1.17
#